data_AF-U7R089-F1
#
_entry.id   AF-U7R089-F1
#
_cell.length_a   1.000
_cell.length_b   1.000
_cell.length_c   1.000
_cell.angle_alpha   90.00
_cell.angle_beta   90.00
_cell.angle_gamma   90.00
#
_symmetry.space_group_name_H-M   'P 1'
#
loop_
_entity.id
_entity.type
_entity.pdbx_description
1 polymer ?
#
loop_
_entity_poly.entity_id
_entity_poly.type
_entity_poly.pdbx_seq_one_letter_code
_entity_poly.pdbx_strand_id
1 'polypeptide(L)'
;LKPFVENNLIYGTDGEQLIRPDVLKQLTLANRIRDTFFTPQNGLGTQFAIEPLSLTGNKRRSLLNLDGQLLDYAHGRGSIVHLIWPNSMRAGVESQLTLIPDVSGKSPRAVSFTGPWAQLRLINSGKLTNVRQDSFDVLFSVDGGDMTYRIYVDESDNPFAGGLFSQFTLPDTLY
;
A
#
# COMPACT_ATOMS: atom_id res chain seq x y z
N LEU A 1 -15.78 -11.45 23.25
CA LEU A 1 -16.26 -10.32 22.43
C LEU A 1 -17.02 -10.74 21.18
N LYS A 2 -16.47 -11.61 20.31
CA LYS A 2 -17.21 -12.16 19.15
C LYS A 2 -18.66 -12.60 19.46
N PRO A 3 -18.91 -13.45 20.49
CA PRO A 3 -20.27 -13.85 20.84
C PRO A 3 -21.13 -12.74 21.47
N PHE A 4 -20.56 -11.60 21.87
CA PHE A 4 -21.33 -10.46 22.38
C PHE A 4 -21.72 -9.50 21.26
N VAL A 5 -20.83 -9.29 20.29
CA VAL A 5 -21.07 -8.45 19.11
C VAL A 5 -21.99 -9.16 18.12
N GLU A 6 -21.78 -10.45 17.85
CA GLU A 6 -22.60 -11.24 16.92
C GLU A 6 -24.03 -11.49 17.44
N ASN A 7 -24.22 -11.57 18.76
CA ASN A 7 -25.53 -11.75 19.39
C ASN A 7 -26.21 -10.43 19.81
N ASN A 8 -25.69 -9.28 19.36
CA ASN A 8 -26.21 -7.95 19.69
C ASN A 8 -26.34 -7.67 21.21
N LEU A 9 -25.51 -8.34 22.03
CA LEU A 9 -25.41 -8.17 23.50
C LEU A 9 -24.52 -6.97 23.87
N ILE A 10 -24.43 -5.99 22.99
CA ILE A 10 -23.76 -4.71 23.20
C ILE A 10 -24.62 -3.74 24.03
N TYR A 11 -25.86 -4.10 24.31
CA TYR A 11 -26.79 -3.38 25.17
C TYR A 11 -27.03 -4.17 26.45
N GLY A 12 -26.95 -3.50 27.61
CA GLY A 12 -27.34 -4.05 28.89
C GLY A 12 -28.86 -4.23 28.97
N THR A 13 -29.31 -4.93 30.01
CA THR A 13 -30.75 -5.10 30.32
C THR A 13 -31.50 -3.79 30.59
N ASP A 14 -30.75 -2.71 30.81
CA ASP A 14 -31.14 -1.32 31.00
C ASP A 14 -31.10 -0.47 29.72
N GLY A 15 -30.61 -1.01 28.60
CA GLY A 15 -30.47 -0.31 27.32
C GLY A 15 -29.18 0.51 27.19
N GLU A 16 -28.31 0.51 28.20
CA GLU A 16 -27.00 1.16 28.16
C GLU A 16 -26.02 0.36 27.29
N GLN A 17 -25.19 1.03 26.49
CA GLN A 17 -24.16 0.35 25.70
C GLN A 17 -23.04 -0.16 26.60
N LEU A 18 -22.89 -1.49 26.68
CA LEU A 18 -21.86 -2.17 27.49
C LEU A 18 -20.45 -2.03 26.90
N ILE A 19 -20.33 -1.58 25.64
CA ILE A 19 -19.06 -1.38 24.95
C ILE A 19 -19.06 0.02 24.36
N ARG A 20 -17.99 0.78 24.62
CA ARG A 20 -17.85 2.14 24.09
C ARG A 20 -17.88 2.16 22.55
N PRO A 21 -18.60 3.09 21.90
CA PRO A 21 -18.73 3.14 20.44
C PRO A 21 -17.40 3.27 19.67
N ASP A 22 -16.40 3.91 20.25
CA ASP A 22 -15.06 4.03 19.68
C ASP A 22 -14.32 2.69 19.67
N VAL A 23 -14.52 1.83 20.67
CA VAL A 23 -13.98 0.46 20.69
C VAL A 23 -14.55 -0.36 19.53
N LEU A 24 -15.85 -0.27 19.27
CA LEU A 24 -16.48 -0.96 18.14
C LEU A 24 -15.91 -0.48 16.79
N LYS A 25 -15.68 0.83 16.63
CA LYS A 25 -15.04 1.39 15.44
C LYS A 25 -13.60 0.87 15.27
N GLN A 26 -12.81 0.82 16.34
CA GLN A 26 -11.44 0.31 16.30
C GLN A 26 -11.39 -1.19 16.01
N LEU A 27 -12.35 -1.98 16.51
CA LEU A 27 -12.46 -3.41 16.19
C LEU A 27 -12.81 -3.64 14.71
N THR A 28 -13.74 -2.86 14.16
CA THR A 28 -14.05 -2.91 12.72
C THR A 28 -12.83 -2.55 11.87
N LEU A 29 -12.07 -1.53 12.27
CA LEU A 29 -10.83 -1.14 11.59
C LEU A 29 -9.75 -2.22 11.71
N ALA A 30 -9.59 -2.85 12.87
CA ALA A 30 -8.66 -3.95 13.09
C ALA A 30 -9.01 -5.18 12.23
N ASN A 31 -10.29 -5.53 12.12
CA ASN A 31 -10.75 -6.60 11.23
C ASN A 31 -10.44 -6.25 9.77
N ARG A 32 -10.69 -5.01 9.35
CA ARG A 32 -10.33 -4.57 7.99
C ARG A 32 -8.83 -4.67 7.72
N ILE A 33 -7.98 -4.22 8.64
CA ILE A 33 -6.51 -4.40 8.52
C ILE A 33 -6.16 -5.89 8.42
N ARG A 34 -6.77 -6.73 9.26
CA ARG A 34 -6.55 -8.17 9.22
C ARG A 34 -6.90 -8.75 7.86
N ASP A 35 -8.10 -8.48 7.37
CA ASP A 35 -8.62 -9.05 6.13
C ASP A 35 -7.80 -8.57 4.92
N THR A 36 -7.34 -7.32 4.92
CA THR A 36 -6.51 -6.76 3.84
C THR A 36 -5.07 -7.30 3.82
N PHE A 37 -4.45 -7.57 4.98
CA PHE A 37 -3.02 -7.86 5.05
C PHE A 37 -2.67 -9.30 5.46
N PHE A 38 -3.62 -10.07 5.98
CA PHE A 38 -3.37 -11.42 6.48
C PHE A 38 -4.18 -12.45 5.70
N THR A 39 -3.46 -13.43 5.16
CA THR A 39 -4.05 -14.61 4.50
C THR A 39 -4.88 -15.45 5.49
N PRO A 40 -5.80 -16.31 5.00
CA PRO A 40 -6.59 -17.22 5.84
C PRO A 40 -5.74 -18.14 6.74
N GLN A 41 -4.51 -18.46 6.33
CA GLN A 41 -3.55 -19.25 7.10
C GLN A 41 -2.75 -18.40 8.12
N ASN A 42 -3.18 -17.16 8.38
CA ASN A 42 -2.57 -16.21 9.30
C ASN A 42 -1.14 -15.78 8.90
N GLY A 43 -0.78 -15.91 7.63
CA GLY A 43 0.45 -15.36 7.05
C GLY A 43 0.25 -13.93 6.56
N LEU A 44 1.22 -13.03 6.81
CA LEU A 44 1.21 -11.67 6.31
C LEU A 44 1.50 -11.67 4.81
N GLY A 45 0.60 -11.11 4.00
CA GLY A 45 0.85 -10.90 2.59
C GLY A 45 -0.37 -10.49 1.79
N THR A 46 -0.13 -9.73 0.73
CA THR A 46 -1.11 -9.30 -0.27
C THR A 46 -0.48 -9.39 -1.66
N GLN A 47 -1.34 -9.47 -2.69
CA GLN A 47 -0.94 -9.50 -4.09
C GLN A 47 -1.56 -8.31 -4.81
N PHE A 48 -0.80 -7.73 -5.72
CA PHE A 48 -1.28 -6.63 -6.56
C PHE A 48 -0.58 -6.72 -7.91
N ALA A 49 -1.07 -5.97 -8.89
CA ALA A 49 -0.37 -5.82 -10.16
C ALA A 49 0.00 -4.36 -10.40
N ILE A 50 1.08 -4.15 -11.15
CA ILE A 50 1.56 -2.82 -11.50
C ILE A 50 1.81 -2.73 -13.01
N GLU A 51 1.52 -1.58 -13.59
CA GLU A 51 1.76 -1.29 -15.00
C GLU A 51 2.38 0.10 -15.14
N PRO A 52 3.53 0.25 -15.80
CA PRO A 52 4.07 1.56 -16.12
C PRO A 52 3.23 2.23 -17.22
N LEU A 53 2.75 3.45 -16.96
CA LEU A 53 1.91 4.19 -17.91
C LEU A 53 2.70 5.22 -18.69
N SER A 54 3.52 6.02 -18.01
CA SER A 54 4.25 7.11 -18.64
C SER A 54 5.50 7.49 -17.86
N LEU A 55 6.51 7.94 -18.61
CA LEU A 55 7.73 8.55 -18.09
C LEU A 55 7.91 9.88 -18.83
N THR A 56 8.38 10.93 -18.17
CA THR A 56 8.68 12.20 -18.84
C THR A 56 9.87 12.05 -19.79
N GLY A 57 9.85 12.78 -20.91
CA GLY A 57 10.88 12.67 -21.95
C GLY A 57 12.31 12.99 -21.50
N ASN A 58 12.46 13.81 -20.44
CA ASN A 58 13.76 14.14 -19.83
C ASN A 58 14.35 13.03 -18.94
N LYS A 59 13.74 11.84 -18.95
CA LYS A 59 14.21 10.62 -18.31
C LYS A 59 14.14 9.51 -19.34
N ARG A 60 15.23 8.78 -19.55
CA ARG A 60 15.27 7.69 -20.54
C ARG A 60 14.80 6.36 -20.00
N ARG A 61 14.84 6.18 -18.68
CA ARG A 61 14.51 4.91 -18.02
C ARG A 61 14.05 5.14 -16.58
N SER A 62 13.11 4.31 -16.15
CA SER A 62 12.70 4.13 -14.77
C SER A 62 13.04 2.72 -14.31
N LEU A 63 13.66 2.60 -13.14
CA LEU A 63 13.94 1.33 -12.47
C LEU A 63 13.21 1.31 -11.14
N LEU A 64 12.18 0.48 -11.04
CA LEU A 64 11.43 0.26 -9.82
C LEU A 64 11.85 -1.08 -9.20
N ASN A 65 12.31 -1.03 -7.95
CA ASN A 65 12.61 -2.19 -7.11
C ASN A 65 11.60 -2.23 -5.97
N LEU A 66 10.87 -3.34 -5.84
CA LEU A 66 9.93 -3.59 -4.76
C LEU A 66 10.33 -4.87 -4.02
N ASP A 67 11.19 -4.69 -3.03
CA ASP A 67 11.75 -5.76 -2.20
C ASP A 67 12.45 -6.87 -3.02
N GLY A 68 13.20 -6.48 -4.05
CA GLY A 68 13.89 -7.37 -4.97
C GLY A 68 13.08 -7.75 -6.22
N GLN A 69 11.81 -7.37 -6.31
CA GLN A 69 11.02 -7.49 -7.53
C GLN A 69 11.28 -6.27 -8.41
N LEU A 70 11.96 -6.47 -9.55
CA LEU A 70 12.43 -5.39 -10.42
C LEU A 70 11.49 -5.17 -11.61
N LEU A 71 11.20 -3.91 -11.90
CA LEU A 71 10.45 -3.43 -13.06
C LEU A 71 11.27 -2.34 -13.76
N ASP A 72 11.70 -2.63 -14.99
CA ASP A 72 12.39 -1.68 -15.88
C ASP A 72 11.38 -1.12 -16.90
N TYR A 73 11.39 0.20 -17.10
CA TYR A 73 10.58 0.88 -18.09
C TYR A 73 11.38 1.96 -18.85
N ALA A 74 11.31 1.94 -20.18
CA ALA A 74 12.02 2.88 -21.05
C ALA A 74 11.16 3.32 -22.26
N HIS A 75 10.04 4.01 -22.00
CA HIS A 75 9.12 4.55 -23.03
C HIS A 75 8.50 3.52 -23.99
N GLY A 76 8.58 2.23 -23.65
CA GLY A 76 7.94 1.16 -24.40
C GLY A 76 6.46 0.99 -24.03
N ARG A 77 5.83 -0.06 -24.58
CA ARG A 77 4.53 -0.51 -24.09
C ARG A 77 4.69 -1.07 -22.68
N GLY A 78 3.94 -0.54 -21.73
CA GLY A 78 3.92 -1.07 -20.37
C GLY A 78 3.43 -2.52 -20.36
N SER A 79 4.00 -3.33 -19.48
CA SER A 79 3.52 -4.69 -19.21
C SER A 79 3.02 -4.73 -17.78
N ILE A 80 1.89 -5.41 -17.57
CA ILE A 80 1.36 -5.68 -16.24
C ILE A 80 2.27 -6.71 -15.56
N VAL A 81 2.73 -6.41 -14.36
CA VAL A 81 3.56 -7.28 -13.53
C VAL A 81 2.83 -7.56 -12.22
N HIS A 82 2.66 -8.84 -11.90
CA HIS A 82 2.08 -9.27 -10.63
C HIS A 82 3.17 -9.31 -9.56
N LEU A 83 2.87 -8.74 -8.40
CA LEU A 83 3.79 -8.53 -7.30
C LEU A 83 3.17 -9.04 -6.00
N ILE A 84 4.05 -9.39 -5.07
CA ILE A 84 3.67 -9.74 -3.70
C ILE A 84 4.30 -8.75 -2.71
N TRP A 85 3.53 -8.41 -1.68
CA TRP A 85 4.05 -7.73 -0.50
C TRP A 85 3.69 -8.51 0.76
N PRO A 86 4.59 -8.65 1.74
CA PRO A 86 6.03 -8.41 1.60
C PRO A 86 6.68 -9.56 0.82
N ASN A 87 7.60 -9.24 -0.09
CA ASN A 87 8.43 -10.27 -0.73
C ASN A 87 9.57 -10.75 0.21
N SER A 88 9.98 -9.90 1.15
CA SER A 88 10.94 -10.24 2.19
C SER A 88 10.63 -9.53 3.50
N MET A 89 10.79 -10.25 4.62
CA MET A 89 10.65 -9.70 5.98
C MET A 89 11.96 -9.21 6.58
N ARG A 90 13.06 -9.17 5.80
CA ARG A 90 14.38 -8.77 6.29
C ARG A 90 14.41 -7.25 6.55
N ALA A 91 15.03 -6.84 7.65
CA ALA A 91 15.15 -5.41 7.99
C ALA A 91 15.90 -4.58 6.93
N GLY A 92 16.84 -5.19 6.21
CA GLY A 92 17.61 -4.54 5.14
C GLY A 92 16.98 -4.58 3.75
N VAL A 93 15.74 -5.07 3.60
CA VAL A 93 15.05 -5.05 2.31
C VAL A 93 14.77 -3.60 1.89
N GLU A 94 14.98 -3.28 0.61
CA GLU A 94 14.77 -1.93 0.08
C GLU A 94 13.70 -1.96 -1.02
N SER A 95 12.86 -0.94 -1.02
CA SER A 95 12.03 -0.57 -2.16
C SER A 95 12.44 0.81 -2.64
N GLN A 96 12.72 0.93 -3.94
CA GLN A 96 13.35 2.10 -4.54
C GLN A 96 12.80 2.35 -5.94
N LEU A 97 12.51 3.61 -6.26
CA LEU A 97 12.31 4.08 -7.63
C LEU A 97 13.50 4.94 -8.04
N THR A 98 14.18 4.57 -9.13
CA THR A 98 15.29 5.32 -9.71
C THR A 98 14.93 5.82 -11.10
N LEU A 99 15.02 7.13 -11.33
CA LEU A 99 14.87 7.73 -12.65
C LEU A 99 16.24 8.06 -13.23
N ILE A 100 16.48 7.60 -14.45
CA ILE A 100 17.74 7.78 -15.17
C ILE A 100 17.56 8.92 -16.18
N PRO A 101 18.34 10.02 -16.07
CA PRO A 101 18.34 11.11 -17.03
C PRO A 101 18.65 10.65 -18.47
N ASP A 102 18.03 11.32 -19.42
CA ASP A 102 18.34 11.21 -20.86
C ASP A 102 19.66 11.90 -21.23
N VAL A 103 20.05 12.93 -20.48
CA VAL A 103 21.33 13.65 -20.64
C VAL A 103 22.51 12.84 -20.12
N SER A 104 23.55 12.70 -20.96
CA SER A 104 24.81 12.06 -20.59
C SER A 104 25.53 12.81 -19.46
N GLY A 105 26.17 12.08 -18.55
CA GLY A 105 26.93 12.64 -17.43
C GLY A 105 26.08 13.12 -16.23
N LYS A 106 24.74 13.13 -16.32
CA LYS A 106 23.88 13.40 -15.16
C LYS A 106 23.61 12.10 -14.39
N SER A 107 23.90 12.10 -13.10
CA SER A 107 23.66 10.94 -12.23
C SER A 107 22.16 10.64 -12.06
N PRO A 108 21.76 9.35 -12.01
CA PRO A 108 20.41 8.96 -11.62
C PRO A 108 20.02 9.48 -10.24
N ARG A 109 18.72 9.69 -10.05
CA ARG A 109 18.15 10.10 -8.76
C ARG A 109 17.04 9.14 -8.37
N ALA A 110 16.91 8.92 -7.08
CA ALA A 110 16.02 7.91 -6.55
C ALA A 110 15.29 8.38 -5.29
N VAL A 111 14.14 7.76 -5.05
CA VAL A 111 13.43 7.75 -3.77
C VAL A 111 13.42 6.31 -3.27
N SER A 112 13.76 6.08 -2.00
CA SER A 112 13.75 4.74 -1.43
C SER A 112 13.34 4.68 0.04
N PHE A 113 12.92 3.49 0.45
CA PHE A 113 12.54 3.14 1.80
C PHE A 113 13.11 1.75 2.14
N THR A 114 13.39 1.51 3.42
CA THR A 114 14.02 0.25 3.88
C THR A 114 13.22 -0.43 5.00
N GLY A 115 13.18 -1.76 4.98
CA GLY A 115 12.47 -2.60 5.94
C GLY A 115 11.18 -3.20 5.38
N PRO A 116 10.48 -4.06 6.16
CA PRO A 116 9.36 -4.87 5.65
C PRO A 116 8.19 -4.07 5.04
N TRP A 117 8.06 -2.80 5.43
CA TRP A 117 7.03 -1.87 4.96
C TRP A 117 7.52 -0.93 3.85
N ALA A 118 8.66 -1.24 3.22
CA ALA A 118 9.27 -0.38 2.20
C ALA A 118 8.39 -0.24 0.95
N GLN A 119 7.81 -1.32 0.42
CA GLN A 119 6.95 -1.24 -0.79
C GLN A 119 5.76 -0.31 -0.56
N LEU A 120 5.04 -0.52 0.54
CA LEU A 120 3.85 0.28 0.88
C LEU A 120 4.21 1.75 1.09
N ARG A 121 5.32 2.04 1.79
CA ARG A 121 5.79 3.43 1.97
C ARG A 121 6.22 4.08 0.66
N LEU A 122 6.90 3.33 -0.22
CA LEU A 122 7.26 3.84 -1.53
C LEU A 122 6.01 4.22 -2.32
N ILE A 123 5.04 3.30 -2.44
CA ILE A 123 3.79 3.55 -3.16
C ILE A 123 3.01 4.72 -2.57
N ASN A 124 2.89 4.78 -1.23
CA ASN A 124 2.19 5.86 -0.53
C ASN A 124 2.94 7.21 -0.56
N SER A 125 4.22 7.24 -0.95
CA SER A 125 4.97 8.49 -1.12
C SER A 125 4.66 9.22 -2.43
N GLY A 126 4.11 8.50 -3.41
CA GLY A 126 3.68 9.08 -4.68
C GLY A 126 2.31 9.76 -4.57
N LYS A 127 2.02 10.64 -5.53
CA LYS A 127 0.72 11.31 -5.61
C LYS A 127 -0.30 10.38 -6.25
N LEU A 128 -1.34 10.05 -5.49
CA LEU A 128 -2.48 9.26 -5.94
C LEU A 128 -3.36 10.06 -6.92
N THR A 129 -3.67 9.47 -8.07
CA THR A 129 -4.55 10.03 -9.11
C THR A 129 -5.40 8.94 -9.75
N ASN A 130 -6.44 9.31 -10.53
CA ASN A 130 -7.29 8.38 -11.29
C ASN A 130 -7.76 7.14 -10.49
N VAL A 131 -8.33 7.37 -9.31
CA VAL A 131 -8.80 6.31 -8.41
C VAL A 131 -10.08 5.68 -8.96
N ARG A 132 -10.08 4.35 -9.07
CA ARG A 132 -11.19 3.50 -9.49
C ARG A 132 -11.40 2.40 -8.45
N GLN A 133 -12.38 1.54 -8.69
CA GLN A 133 -12.73 0.46 -7.78
C GLN A 133 -11.59 -0.56 -7.60
N ASP A 134 -10.95 -0.95 -8.71
CA ASP A 134 -9.94 -2.02 -8.78
C ASP A 134 -8.53 -1.50 -9.09
N SER A 135 -8.37 -0.18 -9.22
CA SER A 135 -7.14 0.41 -9.70
C SER A 135 -6.98 1.87 -9.34
N PHE A 136 -5.74 2.33 -9.31
CA PHE A 136 -5.40 3.74 -9.16
C PHE A 136 -4.03 4.03 -9.78
N ASP A 137 -3.78 5.30 -10.11
CA ASP A 137 -2.50 5.72 -10.66
C ASP A 137 -1.66 6.42 -9.58
N VAL A 138 -0.36 6.15 -9.57
CA VAL A 138 0.62 6.77 -8.66
C VAL A 138 1.66 7.51 -9.46
N LEU A 139 1.74 8.82 -9.24
CA LEU A 139 2.71 9.72 -9.85
C LEU A 139 3.89 9.94 -8.91
N PHE A 140 5.09 9.64 -9.38
CA PHE A 140 6.34 9.93 -8.69
C PHE A 140 7.10 11.04 -9.39
N SER A 141 7.43 12.10 -8.66
CA SER A 141 8.27 13.20 -9.14
C SER A 141 9.68 13.10 -8.56
N VAL A 142 10.68 12.85 -9.40
CA VAL A 142 12.09 12.69 -8.99
C VAL A 142 12.98 13.49 -9.93
N ASP A 143 13.73 14.46 -9.39
CA ASP A 143 14.71 15.28 -10.14
C ASP A 143 14.09 15.91 -11.41
N GLY A 144 12.92 16.53 -11.25
CA GLY A 144 12.18 17.21 -12.32
C GLY A 144 11.70 16.29 -13.45
N GLY A 145 11.66 14.97 -13.23
CA GLY A 145 10.98 14.02 -14.11
C GLY A 145 9.88 13.30 -13.36
N ASP A 146 8.88 12.85 -14.10
CA ASP A 146 7.72 12.16 -13.54
C ASP A 146 7.59 10.75 -14.12
N MET A 147 7.26 9.80 -13.26
CA MET A 147 6.92 8.43 -13.62
C MET A 147 5.54 8.09 -13.06
N THR A 148 4.64 7.61 -13.92
CA THR A 148 3.29 7.18 -13.52
C THR A 148 3.17 5.67 -13.65
N TYR A 149 2.73 5.02 -12.58
CA TYR A 149 2.36 3.61 -12.57
C TYR A 149 0.86 3.48 -12.28
N ARG A 150 0.19 2.54 -12.93
CA ARG A 150 -1.12 2.04 -12.49
C ARG A 150 -0.91 0.87 -11.57
N ILE A 151 -1.62 0.88 -10.46
CA ILE A 151 -1.69 -0.22 -9.51
C ILE A 151 -3.08 -0.84 -9.61
N TYR A 152 -3.13 -2.15 -9.75
CA TYR A 152 -4.34 -2.95 -9.76
C TYR A 152 -4.40 -3.78 -8.46
N VAL A 153 -5.54 -3.75 -7.80
CA VAL A 153 -5.79 -4.40 -6.50
C VAL A 153 -7.20 -4.96 -6.49
N ASP A 154 -7.42 -6.02 -5.73
CA ASP A 154 -8.79 -6.39 -5.35
C ASP A 154 -9.30 -5.35 -4.34
N GLU A 155 -10.52 -4.85 -4.53
CA GLU A 155 -11.07 -3.77 -3.69
C GLU A 155 -11.19 -4.22 -2.22
N SER A 156 -11.58 -5.47 -1.98
CA SER A 156 -11.72 -6.02 -0.63
C SER A 156 -10.39 -6.05 0.12
N ASP A 157 -9.29 -6.21 -0.62
CA ASP A 157 -7.96 -6.49 -0.07
C ASP A 157 -6.92 -5.42 -0.47
N ASN A 158 -7.36 -4.18 -0.73
CA ASN A 158 -6.48 -3.10 -1.17
C ASN A 158 -5.55 -2.60 -0.03
N PRO A 159 -4.24 -2.90 -0.07
CA PRO A 159 -3.29 -2.52 0.98
C PRO A 159 -2.88 -1.04 0.95
N PHE A 160 -3.33 -0.31 -0.07
CA PHE A 160 -3.04 1.11 -0.28
C PHE A 160 -4.22 2.02 0.03
N ALA A 161 -5.33 1.45 0.52
CA ALA A 161 -6.47 2.22 1.01
C ALA A 161 -6.01 3.16 2.14
N GLY A 162 -5.86 4.44 1.78
CA GLY A 162 -5.16 5.44 2.58
C GLY A 162 -5.69 5.54 4.01
N GLY A 163 -4.78 5.35 4.97
CA GLY A 163 -4.99 5.70 6.36
C GLY A 163 -5.51 4.61 7.27
N LEU A 164 -5.60 3.34 6.82
CA LEU A 164 -5.97 2.22 7.72
C LEU A 164 -5.11 2.22 9.00
N PHE A 165 -3.78 2.37 8.86
CA PHE A 165 -2.88 2.41 10.00
C PHE A 165 -2.87 3.76 10.74
N SER A 166 -3.09 4.88 10.06
CA SER A 166 -3.08 6.20 10.71
C SER A 166 -4.35 6.49 11.51
N GLN A 167 -5.44 5.77 11.23
CA GLN A 167 -6.72 5.87 11.93
C GLN A 167 -6.87 4.85 13.06
N PHE A 168 -5.96 3.87 13.13
CA PHE A 168 -5.99 2.82 14.13
C PHE A 168 -5.32 3.27 15.43
N THR A 169 -6.07 3.20 16.52
CA THR A 169 -5.56 3.38 17.87
C THR A 169 -6.07 2.24 18.74
N LEU A 170 -5.22 1.74 19.63
CA LEU A 170 -5.64 0.75 20.61
C LEU A 170 -6.33 1.50 21.77
N PRO A 171 -7.63 1.30 22.04
CA PRO A 171 -8.28 1.93 23.19
C PRO A 171 -7.72 1.37 24.50
N ASP A 172 -7.50 2.25 25.48
CA ASP A 172 -6.96 1.85 26.78
C ASP A 172 -7.98 1.10 27.66
N THR A 173 -9.29 1.32 27.41
CA THR A 173 -10.39 0.68 28.14
C THR A 173 -11.49 0.17 27.22
N LEU A 174 -12.14 -0.91 27.64
CA LEU A 174 -13.24 -1.57 26.91
C LEU A 174 -14.63 -0.98 27.25
N TYR A 175 -14.73 -0.38 28.44
CA TYR A 175 -15.95 0.15 29.08
C TYR A 175 -15.78 1.64 29.34
#